data_AF-A0A2K2EYK4-F1
#
_entry.id   AF-A0A2K2EYK4-F1
#
_cell.length_a   1.000
_cell.length_b   1.000
_cell.length_c   1.000
_cell.angle_alpha   90.00
_cell.angle_beta   90.00
_cell.angle_gamma   90.00
#
_symmetry.space_group_name_H-M   'P 1'
#
loop_
_entity.id
_entity.type
_entity.pdbx_description
1 polymer ?
#
loop_
_entity_poly.entity_id
_entity_poly.type
_entity_poly.pdbx_seq_one_letter_code
_entity_poly.pdbx_strand_id
1 'polypeptide(L)'
;MYNKSNRQYIFKQSNDKIWNFFHDERNGLCYSILTKRNTWSEPASLYKYAHKAFFVDMDEDDIFHILFQDMKGNIFYSRLSRQGYETKPILNSKIPTQYDKHLFLIPFKDEVHIFYMLQHNDNLILAHQLLSGNSMGTPKVVDYVADKDHPYSIINDSAGNINVVYQSSDGRNLQLGYKIYSLEKRMWSEFTPITKYNGDCEMPQLICDNSGTIHMSFQRRSNRQYELVYMHKMPGKNTWSDSMVIHSSAYAFNNSSIVNIDGKIIISWVRDDVTYYSYSLDAGSTWTKPARYNFPTGKQLLCMSYKSNAAHERDKIQAPYIPGSYIGGLKLAFYNDVLSTSSANISADELRNMLLDSLKYLKSTVEDLKEFRANTEDTLTKMSSFQQEVDKEIVKSTVKLNMLENEINRLKEQLNFIASRMNSTSDDKT
;
A
#
# COMPACT_ATOMS: atom_id res chain seq x y z
N MET A 1 16.05 -0.49 14.35
CA MET A 1 16.99 -1.04 13.37
C MET A 1 16.27 -1.28 12.07
N TYR A 2 16.88 -0.89 10.95
CA TYR A 2 16.34 -1.07 9.60
C TYR A 2 16.02 -2.55 9.31
N ASN A 3 14.78 -2.85 8.91
CA ASN A 3 14.36 -4.22 8.60
C ASN A 3 13.30 -4.19 7.48
N LYS A 4 13.56 -4.94 6.39
CA LYS A 4 12.62 -5.08 5.27
C LYS A 4 11.29 -5.76 5.66
N SER A 5 11.29 -6.65 6.64
CA SER A 5 10.06 -7.30 7.12
C SER A 5 9.13 -6.35 7.89
N ASN A 6 9.60 -5.14 8.24
CA ASN A 6 8.79 -4.08 8.84
C ASN A 6 8.69 -2.87 7.89
N ARG A 7 8.40 -3.15 6.62
CA ARG A 7 8.29 -2.16 5.56
C ARG A 7 7.08 -1.24 5.78
N GLN A 8 7.33 0.06 5.64
CA GLN A 8 6.31 1.10 5.58
C GLN A 8 5.92 1.33 4.11
N TYR A 9 4.64 1.32 3.75
CA TYR A 9 4.21 1.58 2.37
C TYR A 9 3.74 3.02 2.23
N ILE A 10 4.57 3.84 1.60
CA ILE A 10 4.31 5.26 1.43
C ILE A 10 3.79 5.52 0.02
N PHE A 11 2.68 6.24 -0.06
CA PHE A 11 2.07 6.62 -1.33
C PHE A 11 1.78 8.11 -1.34
N LYS A 12 2.11 8.77 -2.45
CA LYS A 12 1.70 10.16 -2.72
C LYS A 12 0.63 10.14 -3.81
N GLN A 13 -0.61 10.45 -3.44
CA GLN A 13 -1.73 10.53 -4.39
C GLN A 13 -1.56 11.70 -5.36
N SER A 14 -2.32 11.70 -6.46
CA SER A 14 -2.32 12.78 -7.46
C SER A 14 -2.65 14.17 -6.89
N ASN A 15 -3.33 14.22 -5.75
CA ASN A 15 -3.68 15.44 -4.99
C ASN A 15 -2.66 15.83 -3.91
N ASP A 16 -1.44 15.27 -3.98
CA ASP A 16 -0.32 15.44 -3.05
C ASP A 16 -0.56 14.94 -1.62
N LYS A 17 -1.67 14.23 -1.33
CA LYS A 17 -1.84 13.57 -0.03
C LYS A 17 -0.88 12.39 0.08
N ILE A 18 -0.13 12.36 1.18
CA ILE A 18 0.82 11.28 1.47
C ILE A 18 0.24 10.35 2.52
N TRP A 19 0.14 9.08 2.17
CA TRP A 19 -0.34 7.98 3.01
C TRP A 19 0.81 7.08 3.41
N ASN A 20 0.74 6.53 4.62
CA ASN A 20 1.62 5.47 5.09
C ASN A 20 0.78 4.31 5.58
N PHE A 21 0.96 3.12 5.01
CA PHE A 21 0.38 1.87 5.51
C PHE A 21 1.44 1.03 6.22
N PHE A 22 1.10 0.52 7.40
CA PHE A 22 2.04 -0.17 8.27
C PHE A 22 1.32 -1.15 9.21
N HIS A 23 2.07 -2.08 9.77
CA HIS A 23 1.59 -2.95 10.84
C HIS A 23 1.93 -2.35 12.21
N ASP A 24 0.96 -2.36 13.10
CA ASP A 24 1.11 -2.03 14.52
C ASP A 24 0.71 -3.26 15.36
N GLU A 25 1.52 -3.59 16.38
CA GLU A 25 1.30 -4.79 17.20
C GLU A 25 -0.04 -4.79 17.97
N ARG A 26 -0.63 -3.61 18.22
CA ARG A 26 -1.91 -3.49 18.96
C ARG A 26 -3.11 -3.33 18.03
N ASN A 27 -2.90 -2.65 16.91
CA ASN A 27 -3.96 -2.22 16.00
C ASN A 27 -3.97 -2.97 14.67
N GLY A 28 -3.03 -3.89 14.44
CA GLY A 28 -2.90 -4.67 13.22
C GLY A 28 -2.51 -3.80 12.02
N LEU A 29 -3.19 -4.00 10.89
CA LEU A 29 -2.95 -3.20 9.68
C LEU A 29 -3.55 -1.80 9.84
N CYS A 30 -2.70 -0.78 9.78
CA CYS A 30 -3.06 0.61 9.97
C CYS A 30 -2.64 1.49 8.80
N TYR A 31 -3.20 2.71 8.75
CA TYR A 31 -2.64 3.80 7.97
C TYR A 31 -2.56 5.11 8.76
N SER A 32 -1.66 5.98 8.34
CA SER A 32 -1.57 7.38 8.76
C SER A 32 -1.43 8.28 7.55
N ILE A 33 -1.86 9.54 7.67
CA ILE A 33 -1.78 10.55 6.62
C ILE A 33 -0.83 11.66 7.07
N LEU A 34 0.08 12.09 6.19
CA LEU A 34 0.93 13.25 6.47
C LEU A 34 0.10 14.53 6.39
N THR A 35 0.10 15.30 7.47
CA THR A 35 -0.64 16.56 7.56
C THR A 35 0.15 17.71 6.92
N LYS A 36 -0.53 18.81 6.62
CA LYS A 36 0.08 20.05 6.11
C LYS A 36 1.13 20.67 7.05
N ARG A 37 1.18 20.23 8.32
CA ARG A 37 2.18 20.67 9.31
C ARG A 37 3.41 19.76 9.36
N ASN A 38 3.56 18.85 8.39
CA ASN A 38 4.63 17.84 8.35
C ASN A 38 4.64 16.92 9.58
N THR A 39 3.47 16.60 10.09
CA THR A 39 3.27 15.60 11.16
C THR A 39 2.32 14.51 10.68
N TRP A 40 2.53 13.27 11.12
CA TRP A 40 1.63 12.16 10.80
C TRP A 40 0.38 12.19 11.67
N SER A 41 -0.76 11.83 11.10
CA SER A 41 -2.00 11.60 11.86
C SER A 41 -1.88 10.40 12.78
N GLU A 42 -2.77 10.32 13.77
CA GLU A 42 -2.95 9.11 14.56
C GLU A 42 -3.21 7.89 13.65
N PRO A 43 -2.68 6.70 14.00
CA PRO A 43 -2.92 5.48 13.25
C PRO A 43 -4.40 5.11 13.21
N ALA A 44 -4.94 4.95 12.00
CA ALA A 44 -6.28 4.41 11.77
C ALA A 44 -6.18 2.92 11.42
N SER A 45 -6.78 2.05 12.26
CA SER A 45 -6.84 0.60 12.03
C SER A 45 -7.78 0.26 10.87
N LEU A 46 -7.26 -0.41 9.84
CA LEU A 46 -8.05 -1.05 8.79
C LEU A 46 -8.47 -2.46 9.18
N TYR A 47 -7.54 -3.22 9.78
CA TYR A 47 -7.80 -4.61 10.15
C TYR A 47 -6.98 -5.02 11.37
N LYS A 48 -7.66 -5.19 12.52
CA LYS A 48 -7.03 -5.41 13.82
C LYS A 48 -6.25 -6.71 13.95
N TYR A 49 -6.71 -7.78 13.30
CA TYR A 49 -6.14 -9.12 13.41
C TYR A 49 -5.40 -9.52 12.12
N ALA A 50 -4.71 -8.55 11.51
CA ALA A 50 -3.86 -8.81 10.35
C ALA A 50 -2.49 -9.28 10.83
N HIS A 51 -1.94 -10.27 10.13
CA HIS A 51 -0.55 -10.65 10.24
C HIS A 51 0.34 -9.51 9.70
N LYS A 52 1.54 -9.34 10.27
CA LYS A 52 2.50 -8.30 9.87
C LYS A 52 2.95 -8.35 8.41
N ALA A 53 2.86 -9.53 7.77
CA ALA A 53 3.11 -9.67 6.35
C ALA A 53 1.84 -9.28 5.56
N PHE A 54 1.90 -8.10 4.95
CA PHE A 54 0.89 -7.57 4.05
C PHE A 54 1.58 -6.83 2.92
N PHE A 55 0.86 -6.56 1.85
CA PHE A 55 1.31 -5.83 0.68
C PHE A 55 0.28 -4.79 0.27
N VAL A 56 0.74 -3.61 -0.13
CA VAL A 56 -0.11 -2.53 -0.62
C VAL A 56 0.47 -2.02 -1.93
N ASP A 57 -0.40 -1.75 -2.90
CA ASP A 57 -0.08 -0.93 -4.07
C ASP A 57 -1.17 0.12 -4.29
N MET A 58 -0.85 1.14 -5.09
CA MET A 58 -1.78 2.20 -5.50
C MET A 58 -1.88 2.19 -7.03
N ASP A 59 -3.09 2.13 -7.58
CA ASP A 59 -3.31 2.23 -9.03
C ASP A 59 -3.26 3.70 -9.51
N GLU A 60 -3.43 3.93 -10.80
CA GLU A 60 -3.37 5.28 -11.41
C GLU A 60 -4.53 6.20 -10.98
N ASP A 61 -5.62 5.64 -10.44
CA ASP A 61 -6.83 6.33 -10.00
C ASP A 61 -6.80 6.68 -8.50
N ASP A 62 -5.62 6.62 -7.87
CA ASP A 62 -5.38 6.82 -6.43
C ASP A 62 -6.11 5.80 -5.53
N ILE A 63 -6.46 4.62 -6.06
CA ILE A 63 -7.09 3.54 -5.29
C ILE A 63 -6.01 2.65 -4.69
N PHE A 64 -6.14 2.35 -3.41
CA PHE A 64 -5.25 1.43 -2.72
C PHE A 64 -5.76 0.00 -2.81
N HIS A 65 -4.87 -0.90 -3.19
CA HIS A 65 -5.06 -2.34 -3.27
C HIS A 65 -4.22 -3.00 -2.20
N ILE A 66 -4.87 -3.64 -1.23
CA ILE A 66 -4.21 -4.16 -0.03
C ILE A 66 -4.42 -5.66 0.03
N LEU A 67 -3.35 -6.43 0.07
CA LEU A 67 -3.35 -7.88 0.24
C LEU A 67 -2.75 -8.21 1.60
N PHE A 68 -3.51 -8.90 2.44
CA PHE A 68 -3.04 -9.21 3.79
C PHE A 68 -3.52 -10.60 4.21
N GLN A 69 -2.90 -11.11 5.26
CA GLN A 69 -3.28 -12.35 5.89
C GLN A 69 -3.87 -12.07 7.28
N ASP A 70 -4.87 -12.86 7.72
CA ASP A 70 -5.34 -12.83 9.10
C ASP A 70 -4.53 -13.76 10.03
N MET A 71 -4.83 -13.75 11.32
CA MET A 71 -4.19 -14.63 12.31
C MET A 71 -4.49 -16.13 12.12
N LYS A 72 -5.36 -16.52 11.19
CA LYS A 72 -5.66 -17.92 10.85
C LYS A 72 -5.00 -18.35 9.53
N GLY A 73 -4.25 -17.47 8.87
CA GLY A 73 -3.66 -17.77 7.58
C GLY A 73 -4.61 -17.60 6.41
N ASN A 74 -5.79 -16.99 6.56
CA ASN A 74 -6.63 -16.66 5.41
C ASN A 74 -6.05 -15.42 4.71
N ILE A 75 -6.08 -15.40 3.38
CA ILE A 75 -5.66 -14.26 2.58
C ILE A 75 -6.89 -13.43 2.22
N PHE A 76 -6.79 -12.12 2.42
CA PHE A 76 -7.81 -11.14 2.12
C PHE A 76 -7.27 -10.06 1.20
N TYR A 77 -8.16 -9.51 0.39
CA TYR A 77 -7.92 -8.35 -0.44
C TYR A 77 -8.87 -7.24 -0.01
N SER A 78 -8.34 -6.03 0.15
CA SER A 78 -9.11 -4.81 0.35
C SER A 78 -8.84 -3.81 -0.76
N ARG A 79 -9.91 -3.19 -1.24
CA ARG A 79 -9.87 -2.03 -2.13
C ARG A 79 -10.29 -0.81 -1.31
N LEU A 80 -9.44 0.20 -1.20
CA LEU A 80 -9.71 1.43 -0.45
C LEU A 80 -9.65 2.63 -1.41
N SER A 81 -10.75 3.39 -1.47
CA SER A 81 -10.88 4.61 -2.28
C SER A 81 -11.51 5.73 -1.45
N ARG A 82 -11.73 6.90 -2.07
CA ARG A 82 -12.47 8.02 -1.42
C ARG A 82 -13.91 7.65 -1.05
N GLN A 83 -14.50 6.68 -1.74
CA GLN A 83 -15.90 6.25 -1.53
C GLN A 83 -16.05 5.26 -0.36
N GLY A 84 -14.94 4.76 0.19
CA GLY A 84 -14.92 3.76 1.25
C GLY A 84 -13.93 2.64 0.96
N TYR A 85 -14.03 1.57 1.74
CA TYR A 85 -13.25 0.36 1.51
C TYR A 85 -14.13 -0.88 1.48
N GLU A 86 -13.71 -1.86 0.68
CA GLU A 86 -14.34 -3.16 0.57
C GLU A 86 -13.28 -4.23 0.81
N THR A 87 -13.61 -5.26 1.60
CA THR A 87 -12.70 -6.36 1.92
C THR A 87 -13.34 -7.70 1.57
N LYS A 88 -12.60 -8.55 0.87
CA LYS A 88 -13.07 -9.87 0.41
C LYS A 88 -12.05 -10.96 0.73
N PRO A 89 -12.49 -12.16 1.12
CA PRO A 89 -11.61 -13.31 1.25
C PRO A 89 -11.14 -13.77 -0.14
N ILE A 90 -9.84 -14.01 -0.28
CA ILE A 90 -9.19 -14.47 -1.52
C ILE A 90 -8.95 -15.98 -1.45
N LEU A 91 -8.45 -16.44 -0.31
CA LEU A 91 -8.12 -17.83 -0.08
C LEU A 91 -8.24 -18.15 1.40
N ASN A 92 -9.01 -19.18 1.73
CA ASN A 92 -9.12 -19.69 3.09
C ASN A 92 -8.00 -20.69 3.37
N SER A 93 -7.37 -20.58 4.53
CA SER A 93 -6.40 -21.58 4.96
C SER A 93 -7.11 -22.86 5.35
N LYS A 94 -6.62 -24.00 4.86
CA LYS A 94 -7.09 -25.31 5.31
C LYS A 94 -6.61 -25.63 6.73
N ILE A 95 -5.44 -25.12 7.09
CA ILE A 95 -4.81 -25.33 8.40
C ILE A 95 -4.45 -23.96 8.98
N PRO A 96 -4.92 -23.59 10.19
CA PRO A 96 -4.63 -22.30 10.80
C PRO A 96 -3.13 -22.13 11.12
N THR A 97 -2.36 -21.64 10.14
CA THR A 97 -0.91 -21.47 10.22
C THR A 97 -0.54 -20.06 9.78
N GLN A 98 0.36 -19.44 10.55
CA GLN A 98 0.90 -18.13 10.26
C GLN A 98 2.34 -18.28 9.79
N TYR A 99 2.63 -17.74 8.61
CA TYR A 99 3.96 -17.59 8.05
C TYR A 99 3.92 -16.45 7.04
N ASP A 100 5.09 -15.95 6.63
CA ASP A 100 5.16 -14.98 5.56
C ASP A 100 4.85 -15.69 4.23
N LYS A 101 3.73 -15.33 3.62
CA LYS A 101 3.33 -15.86 2.31
C LYS A 101 3.92 -15.06 1.16
N HIS A 102 4.76 -14.06 1.45
CA HIS A 102 5.35 -13.16 0.48
C HIS A 102 4.26 -12.64 -0.45
N LEU A 103 3.30 -11.90 0.11
CA LEU A 103 2.14 -11.38 -0.62
C LEU A 103 2.59 -10.34 -1.64
N PHE A 104 2.04 -10.39 -2.85
CA PHE A 104 2.25 -9.39 -3.90
C PHE A 104 1.01 -9.26 -4.77
N LEU A 105 0.73 -8.06 -5.28
CA LEU A 105 -0.31 -7.87 -6.29
C LEU A 105 0.11 -6.85 -7.34
N ILE A 106 -0.58 -6.91 -8.48
CA ILE A 106 -0.51 -5.93 -9.55
C ILE A 106 -1.93 -5.55 -9.92
N PRO A 107 -2.38 -4.31 -9.66
CA PRO A 107 -3.67 -3.84 -10.14
C PRO A 107 -3.56 -3.47 -11.62
N PHE A 108 -4.43 -4.06 -12.42
CA PHE A 108 -4.79 -3.57 -13.75
C PHE A 108 -6.23 -3.04 -13.70
N LYS A 109 -6.63 -2.29 -14.74
CA LYS A 109 -7.91 -1.59 -14.79
C LYS A 109 -9.13 -2.46 -14.44
N ASP A 110 -9.19 -3.67 -14.98
CA ASP A 110 -10.36 -4.58 -14.83
C ASP A 110 -10.05 -5.81 -13.97
N GLU A 111 -8.80 -6.01 -13.57
CA GLU A 111 -8.37 -7.21 -12.88
C GLU A 111 -7.15 -6.97 -11.98
N VAL A 112 -7.06 -7.74 -10.90
CA VAL A 112 -5.92 -7.73 -9.99
C VAL A 112 -5.25 -9.09 -10.06
N HIS A 113 -3.97 -9.08 -10.42
CA HIS A 113 -3.12 -10.25 -10.38
C HIS A 113 -2.55 -10.39 -8.97
N ILE A 114 -2.81 -11.54 -8.34
CA ILE A 114 -2.45 -11.79 -6.94
C ILE A 114 -1.45 -12.95 -6.89
N PHE A 115 -0.37 -12.75 -6.14
CA PHE A 115 0.71 -13.70 -5.96
C PHE A 115 0.98 -13.95 -4.48
N TYR A 116 1.24 -15.20 -4.14
CA TYR A 116 1.57 -15.62 -2.79
C TYR A 116 2.19 -17.01 -2.80
N MET A 117 2.91 -17.35 -1.74
CA MET A 117 3.45 -18.69 -1.53
C MET A 117 2.55 -19.52 -0.64
N LEU A 118 2.45 -20.81 -0.96
CA LEU A 118 1.74 -21.81 -0.17
C LEU A 118 2.68 -22.97 0.15
N GLN A 119 2.65 -23.41 1.41
CA GLN A 119 3.30 -24.66 1.82
C GLN A 119 2.46 -25.88 1.39
N HIS A 120 3.10 -26.84 0.73
CA HIS A 120 2.49 -28.09 0.28
C HIS A 120 3.52 -29.22 0.28
N ASN A 121 3.32 -30.24 1.13
CA ASN A 121 4.20 -31.41 1.27
C ASN A 121 5.69 -31.02 1.35
N ASP A 122 6.05 -30.24 2.37
CA ASP A 122 7.38 -29.69 2.65
C ASP A 122 7.98 -28.74 1.59
N ASN A 123 7.28 -28.52 0.48
CA ASN A 123 7.70 -27.59 -0.55
C ASN A 123 6.91 -26.27 -0.46
N LEU A 124 7.50 -25.20 -0.97
CA LEU A 124 6.81 -23.93 -1.18
C LEU A 124 6.44 -23.78 -2.65
N ILE A 125 5.19 -23.43 -2.90
CA ILE A 125 4.63 -23.20 -4.22
C ILE A 125 4.35 -21.72 -4.35
N LEU A 126 4.88 -21.09 -5.41
CA LEU A 126 4.42 -19.78 -5.84
C LEU A 126 3.12 -19.95 -6.62
N ALA A 127 2.05 -19.33 -6.14
CA ALA A 127 0.74 -19.35 -6.77
C ALA A 127 0.39 -17.98 -7.36
N HIS A 128 -0.38 -18.01 -8.44
CA HIS A 128 -0.95 -16.86 -9.12
C HIS A 128 -2.48 -17.03 -9.20
N GLN A 129 -3.22 -16.01 -8.77
CA GLN A 129 -4.68 -15.98 -8.80
C GLN A 129 -5.16 -14.66 -9.42
N LEU A 130 -6.23 -14.72 -10.20
CA LEU A 130 -6.82 -13.55 -10.83
C LEU A 130 -8.10 -13.15 -10.09
N LEU A 131 -8.23 -11.87 -9.77
CA LEU A 131 -9.47 -11.25 -9.31
C LEU A 131 -10.00 -10.36 -10.43
N SER A 132 -11.16 -10.67 -10.98
CA SER A 132 -11.81 -9.85 -12.02
C SER A 132 -13.21 -9.43 -11.55
N GLY A 133 -13.42 -8.13 -11.33
CA GLY A 133 -14.63 -7.60 -10.70
C GLY A 133 -14.86 -8.21 -9.30
N ASN A 134 -15.90 -9.03 -9.17
CA ASN A 134 -16.22 -9.77 -7.92
C ASN A 134 -15.86 -11.26 -7.98
N SER A 135 -15.32 -11.73 -9.09
CA SER A 135 -15.07 -13.14 -9.33
C SER A 135 -13.62 -13.49 -9.01
N MET A 136 -13.44 -14.38 -8.05
CA MET A 136 -12.14 -14.96 -7.73
C MET A 136 -11.87 -16.18 -8.61
N GLY A 137 -10.79 -16.12 -9.40
CA GLY A 137 -10.26 -17.28 -10.11
C GLY A 137 -9.69 -18.32 -9.14
N THR A 138 -9.44 -19.54 -9.63
CA THR A 138 -8.73 -20.55 -8.83
C THR A 138 -7.23 -20.26 -8.79
N PRO A 139 -6.53 -20.56 -7.68
CA PRO A 139 -5.08 -20.44 -7.62
C PRO A 139 -4.41 -21.37 -8.64
N LYS A 140 -3.52 -20.83 -9.47
CA LYS A 140 -2.69 -21.59 -10.41
C LYS A 140 -1.25 -21.64 -9.90
N VAL A 141 -0.65 -22.82 -9.93
CA VAL A 141 0.77 -23.00 -9.62
C VAL A 141 1.60 -22.31 -10.71
N VAL A 142 2.50 -21.41 -10.29
CA VAL A 142 3.52 -20.82 -11.16
C VAL A 142 4.73 -21.75 -11.18
N ASP A 143 5.27 -22.07 -10.01
CA ASP A 143 6.36 -23.03 -9.81
C ASP A 143 6.59 -23.36 -8.33
N TYR A 144 7.52 -24.28 -8.06
CA TYR A 144 8.14 -24.44 -6.76
C TYR A 144 9.23 -23.38 -6.54
N VAL A 145 9.34 -22.88 -5.31
CA VAL A 145 10.28 -21.81 -4.94
C VAL A 145 11.03 -22.18 -3.67
N ALA A 146 12.23 -21.61 -3.50
CA ALA A 146 13.05 -21.83 -2.32
C ALA A 146 12.50 -21.06 -1.10
N ASP A 147 12.65 -21.66 0.09
CA ASP A 147 12.33 -21.01 1.37
C ASP A 147 13.46 -20.05 1.79
N LYS A 148 13.30 -18.78 1.43
CA LYS A 148 14.30 -17.72 1.59
C LYS A 148 13.60 -16.39 1.91
N ASP A 149 14.32 -15.48 2.57
CA ASP A 149 13.80 -14.15 2.97
C ASP A 149 13.26 -13.29 1.81
N HIS A 150 13.75 -13.49 0.59
CA HIS A 150 13.28 -12.82 -0.61
C HIS A 150 13.26 -13.82 -1.78
N PRO A 151 12.22 -14.67 -1.85
CA PRO A 151 12.22 -15.88 -2.70
C PRO A 151 11.93 -15.57 -4.17
N TYR A 152 11.24 -14.45 -4.43
CA TYR A 152 10.91 -14.02 -5.78
C TYR A 152 10.78 -12.48 -5.87
N SER A 153 10.86 -11.96 -7.09
CA SER A 153 10.49 -10.59 -7.45
C SER A 153 9.58 -10.59 -8.68
N ILE A 154 8.65 -9.65 -8.73
CA ILE A 154 7.69 -9.52 -9.82
C ILE A 154 7.76 -8.10 -10.38
N ILE A 155 7.71 -7.99 -11.71
CA ILE A 155 7.65 -6.71 -12.40
C ILE A 155 6.89 -6.82 -13.72
N ASN A 156 6.27 -5.73 -14.17
CA ASN A 156 5.70 -5.64 -15.50
C ASN A 156 6.77 -5.16 -16.50
N ASP A 157 6.81 -5.78 -17.67
CA ASP A 157 7.57 -5.22 -18.79
C ASP A 157 6.78 -4.13 -19.52
N SER A 158 7.44 -3.45 -20.47
CA SER A 158 6.83 -2.39 -21.28
C SER A 158 5.68 -2.85 -22.16
N ALA A 159 5.51 -4.17 -22.36
CA ALA A 159 4.38 -4.75 -23.08
C ALA A 159 3.24 -5.17 -22.13
N GLY A 160 3.38 -4.90 -20.82
CA GLY A 160 2.41 -5.25 -19.79
C GLY A 160 2.49 -6.71 -19.32
N ASN A 161 3.43 -7.52 -19.82
CA ASN A 161 3.56 -8.89 -19.33
C ASN A 161 4.18 -8.92 -17.94
N ILE A 162 3.75 -9.88 -17.14
CA ILE A 162 4.22 -10.02 -15.75
C ILE A 162 5.42 -10.97 -15.75
N ASN A 163 6.58 -10.44 -15.38
CA ASN A 163 7.83 -11.18 -15.24
C ASN A 163 8.00 -11.56 -13.77
N VAL A 164 8.19 -12.85 -13.49
CA VAL A 164 8.48 -13.36 -12.14
C VAL A 164 9.88 -13.95 -12.16
N VAL A 165 10.78 -13.37 -11.37
CA VAL A 165 12.15 -13.85 -11.18
C VAL A 165 12.24 -14.56 -9.84
N TYR A 166 12.77 -15.77 -9.82
CA TYR A 166 12.89 -16.60 -8.62
C TYR A 166 14.06 -17.58 -8.72
N GLN A 167 14.40 -18.21 -7.60
CA GLN A 167 15.44 -19.23 -7.54
C GLN A 167 14.94 -20.60 -8.00
N SER A 168 15.75 -21.30 -8.79
CA SER A 168 15.57 -22.70 -9.16
C SER A 168 16.90 -23.44 -9.09
N SER A 169 16.84 -24.74 -8.80
CA SER A 169 18.05 -25.58 -8.73
C SER A 169 18.53 -25.94 -10.14
N ASP A 170 19.81 -25.75 -10.40
CA ASP A 170 20.48 -26.28 -11.61
C ASP A 170 21.04 -27.71 -11.41
N GLY A 171 20.72 -28.34 -10.28
CA GLY A 171 21.24 -29.63 -9.85
C GLY A 171 22.46 -29.52 -8.91
N ARG A 172 23.09 -28.35 -8.77
CA ARG A 172 24.18 -28.10 -7.81
C ARG A 172 23.94 -26.88 -6.94
N ASN A 173 23.49 -25.77 -7.52
CA ASN A 173 23.32 -24.49 -6.86
C ASN A 173 21.92 -23.92 -7.15
N LEU A 174 21.46 -23.02 -6.30
CA LEU A 174 20.25 -22.23 -6.57
C LEU A 174 20.61 -21.05 -7.49
N GLN A 175 20.11 -21.09 -8.71
CA GLN A 175 20.29 -20.05 -9.73
C GLN A 175 19.03 -19.22 -9.91
N LEU A 176 19.17 -17.99 -10.41
CA LEU A 176 18.03 -17.17 -10.78
C LEU A 176 17.56 -17.52 -12.19
N GLY A 177 16.24 -17.56 -12.35
CA GLY A 177 15.57 -17.60 -13.65
C GLY A 177 14.23 -16.90 -13.59
N TYR A 178 13.47 -16.93 -14.68
CA TYR A 178 12.18 -16.27 -14.76
C TYR A 178 11.13 -17.05 -15.55
N LYS A 179 9.87 -16.73 -15.25
CA LYS A 179 8.70 -17.01 -16.10
C LYS A 179 7.99 -15.71 -16.45
N ILE A 180 7.32 -15.70 -17.60
CA ILE A 180 6.54 -14.56 -18.07
C ILE A 180 5.08 -14.98 -18.19
N TYR A 181 4.17 -14.23 -17.58
CA TYR A 181 2.74 -14.35 -17.83
C TYR A 181 2.35 -13.38 -18.95
N SER A 182 1.91 -13.94 -20.08
CA SER A 182 1.38 -13.14 -21.17
C SER A 182 -0.07 -12.76 -20.87
N LEU A 183 -0.35 -11.45 -20.81
CA LEU A 183 -1.72 -10.95 -20.64
C LEU A 183 -2.61 -11.33 -21.83
N GLU A 184 -2.05 -11.26 -23.06
CA GLU A 184 -2.74 -11.64 -24.30
C GLU A 184 -3.11 -13.13 -24.30
N LYS A 185 -2.14 -14.02 -24.02
CA LYS A 185 -2.35 -15.47 -24.09
C LYS A 185 -2.95 -16.06 -22.82
N ARG A 186 -2.99 -15.29 -21.72
CA ARG A 186 -3.43 -15.73 -20.39
C ARG A 186 -2.69 -16.96 -19.86
N MET A 187 -1.42 -17.12 -20.24
CA MET A 187 -0.59 -18.28 -19.93
C MET A 187 0.81 -17.89 -19.47
N TRP A 188 1.40 -18.75 -18.64
CA TRP A 188 2.81 -18.68 -18.26
C TRP A 188 3.71 -19.29 -19.34
N SER A 189 4.89 -18.71 -19.52
CA SER A 189 5.99 -19.33 -20.27
C SER A 189 6.63 -20.47 -19.48
N GLU A 190 7.45 -21.25 -20.18
CA GLU A 190 8.44 -22.11 -19.54
C GLU A 190 9.48 -21.29 -18.77
N PHE A 191 10.14 -21.95 -17.82
CA PHE A 191 11.22 -21.35 -17.03
C PHE A 191 12.44 -21.07 -17.91
N THR A 192 12.96 -19.85 -17.84
CA THR A 192 14.18 -19.43 -18.53
C THR A 192 15.28 -19.08 -17.52
N PRO A 193 16.44 -19.75 -17.53
CA PRO A 193 17.54 -19.44 -16.60
C PRO A 193 18.18 -18.07 -16.93
N ILE A 194 18.56 -17.33 -15.88
CA ILE A 194 19.30 -16.07 -15.98
C ILE A 194 20.77 -16.28 -15.60
N THR A 195 21.02 -16.90 -14.45
CA THR A 195 22.39 -17.08 -13.92
C THR A 195 22.89 -18.51 -14.13
N LYS A 196 24.21 -18.63 -14.31
CA LYS A 196 24.96 -19.90 -14.34
C LYS A 196 26.24 -19.75 -13.53
N TYR A 197 26.08 -19.39 -12.26
CA TYR A 197 27.19 -19.12 -11.37
C TYR A 197 27.59 -20.37 -10.57
N ASN A 198 28.88 -20.51 -10.25
CA ASN A 198 29.35 -21.60 -9.40
C ASN A 198 29.14 -21.28 -7.91
N GLY A 199 27.87 -21.11 -7.53
CA GLY A 199 27.41 -20.77 -6.19
C GLY A 199 25.97 -20.25 -6.23
N ASP A 200 25.33 -20.15 -5.07
CA ASP A 200 23.95 -19.69 -4.98
C ASP A 200 23.82 -18.20 -5.36
N CYS A 201 22.80 -17.90 -6.17
CA CYS A 201 22.33 -16.56 -6.50
C CYS A 201 20.97 -16.35 -5.82
N GLU A 202 20.84 -15.33 -4.97
CA GLU A 202 19.73 -15.15 -4.03
C GLU A 202 19.21 -13.71 -4.02
N MET A 203 18.02 -13.52 -3.46
CA MET A 203 17.41 -12.21 -3.19
C MET A 203 17.31 -11.30 -4.43
N PRO A 204 16.71 -11.75 -5.54
CA PRO A 204 16.57 -10.92 -6.73
C PRO A 204 15.67 -9.72 -6.44
N GLN A 205 16.06 -8.52 -6.84
CA GLN A 205 15.24 -7.32 -6.75
C GLN A 205 15.21 -6.60 -8.09
N LEU A 206 14.03 -6.10 -8.46
CA LEU A 206 13.75 -5.59 -9.79
C LEU A 206 13.18 -4.17 -9.74
N ILE A 207 13.56 -3.38 -10.74
CA ILE A 207 12.88 -2.14 -11.16
C ILE A 207 12.88 -2.08 -12.69
N CYS A 208 12.03 -1.26 -13.29
CA CYS A 208 11.90 -1.12 -14.74
C CYS A 208 11.97 0.37 -15.08
N ASP A 209 13.04 0.84 -15.70
CA ASP A 209 13.14 2.28 -15.99
C ASP A 209 12.15 2.73 -17.08
N ASN A 210 12.11 4.04 -17.35
CA ASN A 210 11.19 4.62 -18.34
C ASN A 210 11.50 4.23 -19.78
N SER A 211 12.69 3.67 -20.04
CA SER A 211 13.02 3.09 -21.33
C SER A 211 12.44 1.68 -21.50
N GLY A 212 11.87 1.11 -20.44
CA GLY A 212 11.41 -0.28 -20.40
C GLY A 212 12.55 -1.26 -20.10
N THR A 213 13.71 -0.79 -19.65
CA THR A 213 14.83 -1.64 -19.26
C THR A 213 14.57 -2.18 -17.86
N ILE A 214 14.58 -3.51 -17.74
CA ILE A 214 14.46 -4.18 -16.45
C ILE A 214 15.85 -4.25 -15.83
N HIS A 215 16.01 -3.67 -14.64
CA HIS A 215 17.23 -3.68 -13.85
C HIS A 215 17.08 -4.67 -12.71
N MET A 216 18.11 -5.48 -12.49
CA MET A 216 18.13 -6.47 -11.42
C MET A 216 19.37 -6.31 -10.55
N SER A 217 19.16 -6.24 -9.25
CA SER A 217 20.22 -6.47 -8.25
C SER A 217 19.95 -7.75 -7.50
N PHE A 218 20.99 -8.52 -7.24
CA PHE A 218 20.90 -9.77 -6.47
C PHE A 218 22.20 -10.04 -5.73
N GLN A 219 22.17 -10.99 -4.81
CA GLN A 219 23.35 -11.47 -4.12
C GLN A 219 23.84 -12.78 -4.72
N ARG A 220 25.14 -13.02 -4.77
CA ARG A 220 25.68 -14.37 -4.96
C ARG A 220 26.82 -14.67 -4.00
N ARG A 221 27.10 -15.96 -3.76
CA ARG A 221 28.14 -16.40 -2.82
C ARG A 221 29.39 -16.89 -3.53
N SER A 222 30.52 -16.22 -3.33
CA SER A 222 31.84 -16.60 -3.87
C SER A 222 32.84 -16.86 -2.77
N ASN A 223 33.48 -18.05 -2.70
CA ASN A 223 34.69 -18.31 -1.89
C ASN A 223 34.72 -17.64 -0.48
N ARG A 224 33.62 -17.76 0.29
CA ARG A 224 33.41 -17.20 1.65
C ARG A 224 33.04 -15.71 1.73
N GLN A 225 32.77 -15.06 0.62
CA GLN A 225 32.22 -13.71 0.53
C GLN A 225 30.87 -13.72 -0.18
N TYR A 226 30.11 -12.67 0.08
CA TYR A 226 28.91 -12.30 -0.64
C TYR A 226 29.27 -11.18 -1.62
N GLU A 227 28.72 -11.28 -2.82
CA GLU A 227 28.83 -10.26 -3.86
C GLU A 227 27.44 -9.70 -4.13
N LEU A 228 27.31 -8.37 -4.11
CA LEU A 228 26.13 -7.67 -4.61
C LEU A 228 26.34 -7.41 -6.09
N VAL A 229 25.45 -7.95 -6.92
CA VAL A 229 25.61 -8.05 -8.37
C VAL A 229 24.46 -7.35 -9.07
N TYR A 230 24.78 -6.72 -10.20
CA TYR A 230 23.85 -6.05 -11.09
C TYR A 230 23.80 -6.73 -12.46
N MET A 231 22.60 -6.80 -13.05
CA MET A 231 22.33 -7.16 -14.44
C MET A 231 21.15 -6.34 -14.95
N HIS A 232 21.01 -6.21 -16.27
CA HIS A 232 19.82 -5.59 -16.88
C HIS A 232 19.37 -6.32 -18.13
N LYS A 233 18.12 -6.06 -18.54
CA LYS A 233 17.51 -6.59 -19.74
C LYS A 233 16.82 -5.45 -20.48
N MET A 234 17.32 -5.15 -21.67
CA MET A 234 16.75 -4.12 -22.54
C MET A 234 15.37 -4.55 -23.05
N PRO A 235 14.45 -3.60 -23.32
CA PRO A 235 13.14 -3.89 -23.87
C PRO A 235 13.25 -4.65 -25.20
N GLY A 236 12.40 -5.67 -25.39
CA GLY A 236 12.37 -6.50 -26.59
C GLY A 236 13.56 -7.47 -26.77
N LYS A 237 14.55 -7.46 -25.89
CA LYS A 237 15.63 -8.47 -25.87
C LYS A 237 15.24 -9.65 -24.98
N ASN A 238 15.65 -10.85 -25.39
CA ASN A 238 15.42 -12.08 -24.61
C ASN A 238 16.60 -12.44 -23.70
N THR A 239 17.69 -11.68 -23.73
CA THR A 239 18.91 -11.95 -22.99
C THR A 239 19.19 -10.85 -21.97
N TRP A 240 19.72 -11.24 -20.82
CA TRP A 240 20.26 -10.33 -19.82
C TRP A 240 21.69 -9.91 -20.19
N SER A 241 22.14 -8.78 -19.65
CA SER A 241 23.53 -8.32 -19.74
C SER A 241 24.49 -9.27 -19.01
N ASP A 242 25.79 -9.06 -19.19
CA ASP A 242 26.77 -9.67 -18.30
C ASP A 242 26.60 -9.18 -16.86
N SER A 243 27.02 -10.01 -15.90
CA SER A 243 26.95 -9.68 -14.48
C SER A 243 28.04 -8.70 -14.08
N MET A 244 27.68 -7.64 -13.35
CA MET A 244 28.62 -6.68 -12.78
C MET A 244 28.61 -6.72 -11.25
N VAL A 245 29.77 -6.87 -10.63
CA VAL A 245 29.90 -6.83 -9.17
C VAL A 245 29.94 -5.37 -8.71
N ILE A 246 28.95 -4.99 -7.90
CA ILE A 246 28.84 -3.65 -7.30
C ILE A 246 29.69 -3.56 -6.03
N HIS A 247 29.64 -4.60 -5.19
CA HIS A 247 30.39 -4.65 -3.94
C HIS A 247 30.56 -6.09 -3.44
N SER A 248 31.68 -6.37 -2.76
CA SER A 248 31.97 -7.67 -2.14
C SER A 248 32.20 -7.52 -0.65
N SER A 249 31.77 -8.51 0.14
CA SER A 249 31.81 -8.42 1.59
C SER A 249 31.75 -9.81 2.26
N ALA A 250 32.31 -9.94 3.47
CA ALA A 250 32.13 -11.14 4.30
C ALA A 250 30.68 -11.34 4.81
N TYR A 251 29.91 -10.25 4.93
CA TYR A 251 28.50 -10.26 5.35
C TYR A 251 27.55 -10.19 4.16
N ALA A 252 26.39 -10.81 4.30
CA ALA A 252 25.30 -10.80 3.34
C ALA A 252 24.67 -9.40 3.17
N PHE A 253 23.93 -9.24 2.07
CA PHE A 253 23.26 -8.03 1.64
C PHE A 253 21.74 -8.12 1.84
N ASN A 254 21.28 -8.71 2.95
CA ASN A 254 19.85 -8.92 3.22
C ASN A 254 19.02 -7.62 3.11
N ASN A 255 19.63 -6.49 3.46
CA ASN A 255 19.05 -5.16 3.40
C ASN A 255 19.48 -4.34 2.18
N SER A 256 19.81 -4.98 1.04
CA SER A 256 20.05 -4.27 -0.22
C SER A 256 18.76 -3.77 -0.87
N SER A 257 18.86 -2.76 -1.72
CA SER A 257 17.77 -2.32 -2.58
C SER A 257 18.31 -1.79 -3.90
N ILE A 258 17.47 -1.88 -4.94
CA ILE A 258 17.65 -1.16 -6.18
C ILE A 258 16.46 -0.21 -6.35
N VAL A 259 16.74 1.06 -6.68
CA VAL A 259 15.73 2.09 -6.91
C VAL A 259 16.10 2.91 -8.16
N ASN A 260 15.08 3.42 -8.86
CA ASN A 260 15.24 4.41 -9.92
C ASN A 260 14.62 5.71 -9.43
N ILE A 261 15.40 6.79 -9.48
CA ILE A 261 14.96 8.13 -9.09
C ILE A 261 15.44 9.10 -10.17
N ASP A 262 14.51 9.62 -10.97
CA ASP A 262 14.75 10.56 -12.07
C ASP A 262 15.82 10.06 -13.05
N GLY A 263 15.75 8.77 -13.42
CA GLY A 263 16.70 8.11 -14.33
C GLY A 263 18.02 7.67 -13.68
N LYS A 264 18.28 8.08 -12.44
CA LYS A 264 19.43 7.61 -11.66
C LYS A 264 19.10 6.27 -11.02
N ILE A 265 19.82 5.23 -11.41
CA ILE A 265 19.70 3.89 -10.83
C ILE A 265 20.64 3.83 -9.63
N ILE A 266 20.11 3.46 -8.48
CA ILE A 266 20.86 3.41 -7.23
C ILE A 266 20.71 2.02 -6.63
N ILE A 267 21.84 1.39 -6.35
CA ILE A 267 21.91 0.18 -5.55
C ILE A 267 22.43 0.58 -4.18
N SER A 268 21.64 0.32 -3.14
CA SER A 268 21.98 0.65 -1.75
C SER A 268 21.97 -0.59 -0.86
N TRP A 269 22.67 -0.54 0.26
CA TRP A 269 22.58 -1.55 1.31
C TRP A 269 22.77 -0.91 2.68
N VAL A 270 22.05 -1.42 3.68
CA VAL A 270 22.13 -0.92 5.06
C VAL A 270 22.88 -1.90 5.94
N ARG A 271 23.86 -1.39 6.71
CA ARG A 271 24.56 -2.14 7.77
C ARG A 271 24.69 -1.28 9.01
N ASP A 272 24.27 -1.83 10.14
CA ASP A 272 24.32 -1.13 11.44
C ASP A 272 23.69 0.27 11.37
N ASP A 273 22.53 0.36 10.70
CA ASP A 273 21.80 1.60 10.39
C ASP A 273 22.59 2.66 9.58
N VAL A 274 23.72 2.26 8.97
CA VAL A 274 24.47 3.04 7.98
C VAL A 274 24.08 2.60 6.57
N THR A 275 23.63 3.56 5.76
CA THR A 275 23.34 3.34 4.34
C THR A 275 24.62 3.53 3.51
N TYR A 276 24.91 2.55 2.67
CA TYR A 276 25.92 2.60 1.62
C TYR A 276 25.23 2.50 0.27
N TYR A 277 25.87 3.02 -0.78
CA TYR A 277 25.29 3.00 -2.11
C TYR A 277 26.34 3.09 -3.21
N SER A 278 25.94 2.65 -4.39
CA SER A 278 26.55 2.95 -5.67
C SER A 278 25.42 3.35 -6.63
N TYR A 279 25.72 4.18 -7.63
CA TYR A 279 24.73 4.60 -8.60
C TYR A 279 25.28 4.62 -10.02
N SER A 280 24.35 4.57 -10.97
CA SER A 280 24.58 4.75 -12.40
C SER A 280 23.75 5.93 -12.92
N LEU A 281 24.31 6.67 -13.87
CA LEU A 281 23.65 7.75 -14.61
C LEU A 281 23.45 7.40 -16.10
N ASP A 282 23.79 6.17 -16.50
CA ASP A 282 23.86 5.71 -17.89
C ASP A 282 23.19 4.34 -18.06
N ALA A 283 22.00 4.19 -17.46
CA ALA A 283 21.17 2.98 -17.50
C ALA A 283 21.90 1.69 -17.02
N GLY A 284 22.87 1.86 -16.11
CA GLY A 284 23.65 0.79 -15.51
C GLY A 284 24.85 0.34 -16.31
N SER A 285 25.26 1.10 -17.33
CA SER A 285 26.48 0.81 -18.11
C SER A 285 27.74 1.03 -17.27
N THR A 286 27.75 2.06 -16.43
CA THR A 286 28.83 2.35 -15.47
C THR A 286 28.28 2.65 -14.09
N TRP A 287 29.10 2.40 -13.06
CA TRP A 287 28.74 2.54 -11.65
C TRP A 287 29.81 3.30 -10.88
N THR A 288 29.38 4.11 -9.93
CA THR A 288 30.30 4.77 -9.00
C THR A 288 30.90 3.75 -8.02
N LYS A 289 32.04 4.11 -7.42
CA LYS A 289 32.53 3.36 -6.26
C LYS A 289 31.52 3.42 -5.11
N PRO A 290 31.41 2.37 -4.28
CA PRO A 290 30.64 2.39 -3.04
C PRO A 290 30.97 3.61 -2.18
N ALA A 291 29.93 4.34 -1.77
CA ALA A 291 30.03 5.48 -0.88
C ALA A 291 29.08 5.33 0.30
N ARG A 292 29.39 5.99 1.41
CA ARG A 292 28.48 6.12 2.56
C ARG A 292 27.48 7.25 2.27
N TYR A 293 26.20 6.98 2.48
CA TYR A 293 25.16 7.99 2.38
C TYR A 293 24.92 8.64 3.75
N ASN A 294 25.10 9.95 3.82
CA ASN A 294 24.90 10.72 5.05
C ASN A 294 23.43 11.07 5.22
N PHE A 295 22.66 10.14 5.79
CA PHE A 295 21.24 10.36 6.08
C PHE A 295 21.06 10.89 7.51
N PRO A 296 20.32 12.00 7.73
CA PRO A 296 20.10 12.55 9.06
C PRO A 296 19.27 11.57 9.89
N THR A 297 19.94 10.73 10.68
CA THR A 297 19.32 9.71 11.51
C THR A 297 19.15 10.26 12.92
N GLY A 298 18.03 10.94 13.14
CA GLY A 298 17.67 11.52 14.44
C GLY A 298 17.25 10.47 15.48
N LYS A 299 16.55 9.40 15.10
CA LYS A 299 16.15 8.31 16.04
C LYS A 299 15.99 6.90 15.44
N GLN A 300 15.62 6.73 14.17
CA GLN A 300 15.48 5.39 13.56
C GLN A 300 15.48 5.45 12.03
N LEU A 301 16.30 4.61 11.39
CA LEU A 301 16.25 4.34 9.96
C LEU A 301 15.19 3.28 9.67
N LEU A 302 14.27 3.55 8.75
CA LEU A 302 13.16 2.67 8.40
C LEU A 302 13.30 2.17 6.96
N CYS A 303 12.79 0.98 6.69
CA CYS A 303 12.58 0.50 5.33
C CYS A 303 11.22 1.00 4.84
N MET A 304 11.22 1.76 3.76
CA MET A 304 10.00 2.31 3.14
C MET A 304 9.87 1.79 1.71
N SER A 305 8.66 1.62 1.22
CA SER A 305 8.34 1.64 -0.21
C SER A 305 7.77 3.02 -0.54
N TYR A 306 8.10 3.58 -1.70
CA TYR A 306 7.52 4.84 -2.15
C TYR A 306 7.03 4.75 -3.59
N LYS A 307 5.78 5.15 -3.81
CA LYS A 307 5.15 5.29 -5.13
C LYS A 307 4.31 6.58 -5.15
N SER A 308 4.31 7.27 -6.28
CA SER A 308 3.66 8.57 -6.43
C SER A 308 2.78 8.57 -7.67
N ASN A 309 1.59 9.16 -7.58
CA ASN A 309 0.73 9.50 -8.71
C ASN A 309 0.80 11.00 -9.03
N ALA A 310 1.63 11.77 -8.32
CA ALA A 310 1.84 13.17 -8.64
C ALA A 310 2.49 13.25 -10.05
N ALA A 311 1.94 14.11 -10.92
CA ALA A 311 2.30 14.14 -12.34
C ALA A 311 3.81 14.34 -12.60
N HIS A 312 4.50 15.06 -11.71
CA HIS A 312 5.94 15.33 -11.82
C HIS A 312 6.83 14.21 -11.25
N GLU A 313 6.26 13.17 -10.62
CA GLU A 313 7.01 12.07 -9.99
C GLU A 313 6.62 10.69 -10.49
N ARG A 314 5.39 10.50 -10.99
CA ARG A 314 4.79 9.19 -11.26
C ARG A 314 5.67 8.27 -12.06
N ASP A 315 6.24 8.80 -13.13
CA ASP A 315 7.09 8.03 -14.04
C ASP A 315 8.58 8.20 -13.67
N LYS A 316 8.93 8.96 -12.64
CA LYS A 316 10.33 9.22 -12.29
C LYS A 316 10.85 8.36 -11.14
N ILE A 317 9.97 7.79 -10.32
CA ILE A 317 10.37 7.17 -9.07
C ILE A 317 9.86 5.74 -8.98
N GLN A 318 10.80 4.82 -8.83
CA GLN A 318 10.54 3.43 -8.46
C GLN A 318 11.40 3.08 -7.27
N ALA A 319 10.77 3.01 -6.10
CA ALA A 319 11.45 2.77 -4.85
C ALA A 319 10.75 1.68 -4.02
N PRO A 320 10.86 0.39 -4.41
CA PRO A 320 10.21 -0.71 -3.68
C PRO A 320 10.75 -0.90 -2.26
N TYR A 321 12.02 -0.53 -2.06
CA TYR A 321 12.72 -0.53 -0.78
C TYR A 321 13.71 0.65 -0.76
N ILE A 322 13.46 1.62 0.11
CA ILE A 322 14.29 2.81 0.26
C ILE A 322 14.46 3.16 1.74
N PRO A 323 15.69 3.50 2.19
CA PRO A 323 15.89 4.02 3.52
C PRO A 323 15.14 5.34 3.73
N GLY A 324 14.45 5.47 4.85
CA GLY A 324 13.69 6.67 5.17
C GLY A 324 13.56 6.94 6.65
N SER A 325 13.00 8.10 6.99
CA SER A 325 12.67 8.48 8.38
C SER A 325 11.50 9.45 8.41
N TYR A 326 10.87 9.60 9.57
CA TYR A 326 9.80 10.59 9.79
C TYR A 326 10.29 11.95 10.31
N ILE A 327 11.59 12.22 10.19
CA ILE A 327 12.19 13.44 10.74
C ILE A 327 11.73 14.64 9.92
N GLY A 328 10.95 15.52 10.54
CA GLY A 328 10.34 16.67 9.86
C GLY A 328 9.26 16.26 8.85
N GLY A 329 8.55 15.14 9.10
CA GLY A 329 7.47 14.64 8.25
C GLY A 329 7.85 13.35 7.56
N LEU A 330 8.28 13.43 6.30
CA LEU A 330 8.78 12.31 5.51
C LEU A 330 10.12 12.69 4.90
N LYS A 331 11.13 11.86 5.12
CA LYS A 331 12.42 11.93 4.41
C LYS A 331 12.74 10.58 3.84
N LEU A 332 13.08 10.56 2.55
CA LEU A 332 13.56 9.40 1.83
C LEU A 332 15.01 9.63 1.44
N ALA A 333 15.84 8.61 1.56
CA ALA A 333 17.20 8.65 1.03
C ALA A 333 17.16 8.91 -0.49
N PHE A 334 18.17 9.61 -1.01
CA PHE A 334 18.36 9.89 -2.43
C PHE A 334 17.29 10.79 -3.10
N TYR A 335 16.12 10.98 -2.49
CA TYR A 335 15.02 11.77 -3.04
C TYR A 335 15.31 13.28 -3.02
N ASN A 336 15.89 13.81 -1.93
CA ASN A 336 16.25 15.24 -1.85
C ASN A 336 17.42 15.63 -2.77
N ASP A 337 18.29 14.67 -3.11
CA ASP A 337 19.37 14.92 -4.05
C ASP A 337 18.79 15.37 -5.40
N VAL A 338 17.62 14.84 -5.81
CA VAL A 338 16.91 15.29 -7.03
C VAL A 338 16.59 16.77 -6.95
N LEU A 339 15.85 17.22 -5.93
CA LEU A 339 15.47 18.64 -5.78
C LEU A 339 16.70 19.57 -5.70
N SER A 340 17.79 19.11 -5.10
CA SER A 340 19.04 19.87 -5.02
C SER A 340 19.84 19.86 -6.34
N THR A 341 19.77 18.81 -7.14
CA THR A 341 20.42 18.75 -8.46
C THR A 341 19.58 19.49 -9.52
N SER A 342 18.25 19.48 -9.38
CA SER A 342 17.34 20.37 -10.11
C SER A 342 17.61 21.82 -9.77
N SER A 343 17.95 22.16 -8.51
CA SER A 343 18.22 23.55 -8.11
C SER A 343 19.43 24.20 -8.82
N ALA A 344 20.30 23.40 -9.45
CA ALA A 344 21.40 23.93 -10.24
C ALA A 344 21.00 24.34 -11.67
N ASN A 345 19.85 23.89 -12.19
CA ASN A 345 19.36 24.19 -13.55
C ASN A 345 17.83 23.98 -13.69
N ILE A 346 16.99 24.52 -12.79
CA ILE A 346 15.53 24.52 -13.05
C ILE A 346 15.31 25.43 -14.25
N SER A 347 14.87 24.87 -15.38
CA SER A 347 14.53 25.67 -16.55
C SER A 347 13.33 26.57 -16.23
N ALA A 348 13.25 27.75 -16.86
CA ALA A 348 12.12 28.66 -16.67
C ALA A 348 10.77 27.97 -16.99
N ASP A 349 10.78 26.99 -17.90
CA ASP A 349 9.62 26.20 -18.29
C ASP A 349 9.22 25.17 -17.21
N GLU A 350 10.17 24.52 -16.54
CA GLU A 350 9.86 23.64 -15.40
C GLU A 350 9.29 24.43 -14.22
N LEU A 351 9.85 25.59 -13.92
CA LEU A 351 9.34 26.46 -12.86
C LEU A 351 7.93 27.00 -13.20
N ARG A 352 7.71 27.33 -14.49
CA ARG A 352 6.39 27.71 -15.00
C ARG A 352 5.40 26.56 -14.92
N ASN A 353 5.80 25.34 -15.25
CA ASN A 353 4.95 24.15 -15.16
C ASN A 353 4.61 23.83 -13.70
N MET A 354 5.58 23.88 -12.78
CA MET A 354 5.34 23.74 -11.34
C MET A 354 4.38 24.79 -10.80
N LEU A 355 4.51 26.05 -11.23
CA LEU A 355 3.59 27.13 -10.85
C LEU A 355 2.19 26.93 -11.46
N LEU A 356 2.10 26.50 -12.72
CA LEU A 356 0.84 26.19 -13.38
C LEU A 356 0.12 25.02 -12.69
N ASP A 357 0.86 24.00 -12.27
CA ASP A 357 0.31 22.85 -11.54
C ASP A 357 -0.14 23.26 -10.14
N SER A 358 0.65 24.09 -9.45
CA SER A 358 0.26 24.68 -8.17
C SER A 358 -1.03 25.52 -8.30
N LEU A 359 -1.18 26.29 -9.38
CA LEU A 359 -2.37 27.08 -9.66
C LEU A 359 -3.57 26.22 -10.05
N LYS A 360 -3.38 25.16 -10.84
CA LYS A 360 -4.43 24.18 -11.17
C LYS A 360 -4.91 23.45 -9.91
N TYR A 361 -3.98 23.04 -9.05
CA TYR A 361 -4.29 22.42 -7.77
C TYR A 361 -5.09 23.36 -6.86
N LEU A 362 -4.66 24.63 -6.76
CA LEU A 362 -5.39 25.64 -6.00
C LEU A 362 -6.80 25.83 -6.56
N LYS A 363 -6.96 25.88 -7.88
CA LYS A 363 -8.25 25.98 -8.55
C LYS A 363 -9.15 24.78 -8.24
N SER A 364 -8.65 23.55 -8.39
CA SER A 364 -9.39 22.33 -8.07
C SER A 364 -9.78 22.28 -6.60
N THR A 365 -8.89 22.67 -5.69
CA THR A 365 -9.20 22.77 -4.25
C THR A 365 -10.32 23.78 -3.98
N VAL A 366 -10.33 24.90 -4.68
CA VAL A 366 -11.39 25.92 -4.57
C VAL A 366 -12.71 25.39 -5.13
N GLU A 367 -12.69 24.61 -6.20
CA GLU A 367 -13.88 23.95 -6.76
C GLU A 367 -14.45 22.90 -5.80
N ASP A 368 -13.61 22.02 -5.25
CA ASP A 368 -13.99 21.03 -4.22
C ASP A 368 -14.60 21.71 -2.99
N LEU A 369 -14.01 22.83 -2.53
CA LEU A 369 -14.53 23.60 -1.40
C LEU A 369 -15.88 24.23 -1.70
N LYS A 370 -16.11 24.69 -2.94
CA LYS A 370 -17.41 25.24 -3.36
C LYS A 370 -18.49 24.15 -3.39
N GLU A 371 -18.16 22.98 -3.92
CA GLU A 371 -19.08 21.84 -3.96
C GLU A 371 -19.42 21.34 -2.54
N PHE A 372 -18.40 21.19 -1.68
CA PHE A 372 -18.60 20.82 -0.28
C PHE A 372 -19.49 21.84 0.45
N ARG A 373 -19.27 23.13 0.21
CA ARG A 373 -20.10 24.20 0.78
C ARG A 373 -21.55 24.09 0.29
N ALA A 374 -21.78 23.88 -1.00
CA ALA A 374 -23.13 23.72 -1.55
C ALA A 374 -23.87 22.52 -0.94
N ASN A 375 -23.20 21.37 -0.83
CA ASN A 375 -23.76 20.17 -0.19
C ASN A 375 -24.07 20.39 1.29
N THR A 376 -23.21 21.15 1.99
CA THR A 376 -23.43 21.50 3.40
C THR A 376 -24.64 22.41 3.55
N GLU A 377 -24.79 23.42 2.69
CA GLU A 377 -25.95 24.33 2.68
C GLU A 377 -27.27 23.58 2.39
N ASP A 378 -27.27 22.64 1.43
CA ASP A 378 -28.43 21.77 1.16
C ASP A 378 -28.80 20.90 2.37
N THR A 379 -27.81 20.28 3.00
CA THR A 379 -28.02 19.46 4.21
C THR A 379 -28.57 20.29 5.37
N LEU A 380 -28.05 21.50 5.56
CA LEU A 380 -28.52 22.42 6.60
C LEU A 380 -29.99 22.82 6.36
N THR A 381 -30.37 23.05 5.09
CA THR A 381 -31.73 23.39 4.70
C THR A 381 -32.69 22.24 4.98
N LYS A 382 -32.30 21.00 4.67
CA LYS A 382 -33.07 19.78 4.99
C LYS A 382 -33.19 19.55 6.50
N MET A 383 -32.13 19.77 7.27
CA MET A 383 -32.21 19.70 8.73
C MET A 383 -33.16 20.76 9.29
N SER A 384 -33.13 21.97 8.75
CA SER A 384 -34.02 23.05 9.19
C SER A 384 -35.50 22.73 8.90
N SER A 385 -35.82 22.15 7.74
CA SER A 385 -37.20 21.76 7.44
C SER A 385 -37.67 20.59 8.30
N PHE A 386 -36.80 19.60 8.55
CA PHE A 386 -37.09 18.50 9.46
C PHE A 386 -37.32 19.01 10.90
N GLN A 387 -36.50 19.94 11.38
CA GLN A 387 -36.67 20.56 12.70
C GLN A 387 -38.04 21.23 12.83
N GLN A 388 -38.47 22.00 11.82
CA GLN A 388 -39.79 22.63 11.82
C GLN A 388 -40.93 21.60 11.87
N GLU A 389 -40.78 20.45 11.22
CA GLU A 389 -41.80 19.41 11.23
C GLU A 389 -41.89 18.71 12.59
N VAL A 390 -40.74 18.43 13.21
CA VAL A 390 -40.68 17.90 14.58
C VAL A 390 -41.32 18.87 15.57
N ASP A 391 -41.04 20.18 15.44
CA ASP A 391 -41.63 21.19 16.31
C ASP A 391 -43.17 21.22 16.21
N LYS A 392 -43.74 21.07 15.00
CA LYS A 392 -45.20 20.96 14.82
C LYS A 392 -45.77 19.71 15.50
N GLU A 393 -45.11 18.56 15.38
CA GLU A 393 -45.57 17.32 16.02
C GLU A 393 -45.44 17.37 17.55
N ILE A 394 -44.45 18.09 18.09
CA ILE A 394 -44.34 18.41 19.52
C ILE A 394 -45.53 19.25 19.98
N VAL A 395 -45.88 20.31 19.24
CA VAL A 395 -47.04 21.17 19.56
C VAL A 395 -48.33 20.34 19.55
N LYS A 396 -48.54 19.51 18.52
CA LYS A 396 -49.70 18.63 18.40
C LYS A 396 -49.80 17.62 19.54
N SER A 397 -48.67 17.02 19.93
CA SER A 397 -48.59 16.12 21.08
C SER A 397 -48.92 16.84 22.39
N THR A 398 -48.44 18.09 22.55
CA THR A 398 -48.74 18.93 23.72
C THR A 398 -50.24 19.25 23.82
N VAL A 399 -50.89 19.59 22.71
CA VAL A 399 -52.35 19.82 22.68
C VAL A 399 -53.12 18.56 23.06
N LYS A 400 -52.74 17.39 22.53
CA LYS A 400 -53.36 16.11 22.89
C LYS A 400 -53.21 15.78 24.37
N LEU A 401 -52.02 16.02 24.95
CA LEU A 401 -51.77 15.83 26.38
C LEU A 401 -52.70 16.72 27.22
N ASN A 402 -52.82 18.01 26.88
CA ASN A 402 -53.72 18.93 27.59
C ASN A 402 -55.20 18.49 27.50
N MET A 403 -55.64 17.97 26.35
CA MET A 403 -57.00 17.44 26.20
C MET A 403 -57.25 16.22 27.11
N LEU A 404 -56.29 15.29 27.15
CA LEU A 404 -56.36 14.11 28.02
C LEU A 404 -56.32 14.51 29.50
N GLU A 405 -55.49 15.47 29.91
CA GLU A 405 -55.48 15.99 31.28
C GLU A 405 -56.84 16.58 31.68
N ASN A 406 -57.46 17.37 30.79
CA ASN A 406 -58.79 17.93 31.03
C ASN A 406 -59.86 16.83 31.16
N GLU A 407 -59.79 15.79 30.35
CA GLU A 407 -60.72 14.66 30.39
C GLU A 407 -60.54 13.84 31.68
N ILE A 408 -59.29 13.59 32.09
CA ILE A 408 -58.96 12.97 33.38
C ILE A 408 -59.51 13.79 34.54
N ASN A 409 -59.37 15.12 34.50
CA ASN A 409 -59.88 15.99 35.55
C ASN A 409 -61.41 15.94 35.63
N ARG A 410 -62.12 15.95 34.50
CA ARG A 410 -63.58 15.75 34.47
C ARG A 410 -64.01 14.40 35.04
N LEU A 411 -63.30 13.32 34.68
CA LEU A 411 -63.58 12.00 35.22
C LEU A 411 -63.36 11.95 36.73
N LYS A 412 -62.30 12.59 37.24
CA LYS A 412 -62.06 12.72 38.69
C LYS A 412 -63.18 13.48 39.40
N GLU A 413 -63.67 14.57 38.82
CA GLU A 413 -64.80 15.33 39.37
C GLU A 413 -66.08 14.49 39.42
N GLN A 414 -66.40 13.76 38.34
CA GLN A 414 -67.54 12.84 38.31
C GLN A 414 -67.40 11.72 39.36
N LEU A 415 -66.19 11.16 39.50
CA LEU A 415 -65.91 10.13 40.50
C LEU A 415 -66.11 10.66 41.93
N ASN A 416 -65.61 11.87 42.20
CA ASN A 416 -65.77 12.54 43.49
C ASN A 416 -67.25 12.85 43.79
N PHE A 417 -68.02 13.29 42.79
CA PHE A 417 -69.46 13.53 42.93
C PHE A 417 -70.23 12.23 43.22
N ILE A 418 -69.88 11.14 42.56
CA ILE A 418 -70.45 9.82 42.81
C ILE A 418 -70.09 9.33 44.22
N ALA A 419 -68.83 9.50 44.64
CA ALA A 419 -68.37 9.12 45.98
C ALA A 419 -69.07 9.93 47.09
N SER A 420 -69.27 11.24 46.91
CA SER A 420 -70.00 12.07 47.89
C SER A 420 -71.47 11.66 48.02
N ARG A 421 -72.08 11.21 46.93
CA ARG A 421 -73.48 10.76 46.92
C ARG A 421 -73.65 9.42 47.63
N MET A 422 -72.68 8.50 47.46
CA MET A 422 -72.65 7.24 48.20
C MET A 422 -72.47 7.43 49.71
N ASN A 423 -71.63 8.38 50.12
CA ASN A 423 -71.46 8.71 51.54
C ASN A 423 -72.70 9.42 52.15
N SER A 424 -73.46 10.20 51.37
CA SER A 424 -74.72 10.80 51.86
C SER A 424 -75.85 9.78 52.04
N THR A 425 -75.82 8.66 51.33
CA THR A 425 -76.81 7.57 51.46
C THR A 425 -76.51 6.58 52.60
N SER A 426 -75.32 6.65 53.21
CA SER A 426 -74.99 5.86 54.41
C SER A 426 -75.40 6.52 55.73
N ASP A 427 -75.63 7.84 55.74
CA ASP A 427 -76.06 8.57 56.95
C ASP A 427 -77.58 8.59 57.16
N ASP A 428 -78.38 8.10 56.20
CA ASP A 428 -79.85 8.07 56.25
C ASP A 428 -80.42 6.67 56.62
N LYS A 429 -79.59 5.82 57.24
CA LYS A 429 -80.00 4.54 57.85
C LYS A 429 -79.47 4.42 59.29
N THR A 430 -80.00 5.24 60.18
CA THR A 430 -80.19 4.87 61.60
C THR A 430 -81.61 4.43 61.83
#